data_AF-A0A358DIP5-F1
#
_entry.id   AF-A0A358DIP5-F1
#
_cell.length_a   1.000
_cell.length_b   1.000
_cell.length_c   1.000
_cell.angle_alpha   90.00
_cell.angle_beta   90.00
_cell.angle_gamma   90.00
#
_symmetry.space_group_name_H-M   'P 1'
#
loop_
_entity.id
_entity.type
_entity.pdbx_description
1 polymer ?
#
loop_
_entity_poly.entity_id
_entity_poly.type
_entity_poly.pdbx_seq_one_letter_code
_entity_poly.pdbx_strand_id
1 'polypeptide(L)'
;VAVTNINRQLMATVKTIGQVKVEVLKERLLEINPNAEVVSMQVVYSPETAGSFKLESYDFIIDAIDSLSNKVHLIRLASQMPGVFFSSMGAALKIDPSCIRVDEFWKVKGCP
;
A
#
# COMPACT_ATOMS: atom_id res chain seq x y z
N VAL A 1 -14.84 0.76 0.33
CA VAL A 1 -14.65 0.38 1.74
C VAL A 1 -15.69 -0.68 2.06
N ALA A 2 -15.28 -1.82 2.61
CA ALA A 2 -16.20 -2.90 2.97
C ALA A 2 -16.32 -3.06 4.50
N VAL A 3 -17.44 -3.59 4.98
CA VAL A 3 -17.69 -3.83 6.42
C VAL A 3 -16.60 -4.70 7.04
N THR A 4 -16.17 -5.74 6.33
CA THR A 4 -15.12 -6.67 6.78
C THR A 4 -13.72 -6.04 6.87
N ASN A 5 -13.55 -4.78 6.49
CA ASN A 5 -12.27 -4.06 6.60
C ASN A 5 -12.10 -3.32 7.95
N ILE A 6 -13.18 -3.12 8.71
CA ILE A 6 -13.20 -2.33 9.96
C ILE A 6 -12.15 -2.81 10.98
N ASN A 7 -11.87 -4.11 11.05
CA ASN A 7 -10.93 -4.66 12.03
C ASN A 7 -9.45 -4.36 11.74
N ARG A 8 -9.10 -3.83 10.55
CA ARG A 8 -7.69 -3.71 10.13
C ARG A 8 -7.34 -2.60 9.14
N GLN A 9 -8.32 -1.78 8.71
CA GLN A 9 -8.07 -0.70 7.76
C GLN A 9 -8.54 0.63 8.36
N LEU A 10 -7.61 1.58 8.51
CA LEU A 10 -7.84 2.87 9.17
C LEU A 10 -9.06 3.64 8.63
N MET A 11 -9.26 3.62 7.32
CA MET A 11 -10.34 4.37 6.66
C MET A 11 -11.71 3.69 6.78
N ALA A 12 -11.77 2.46 7.28
CA ALA A 12 -13.01 1.68 7.38
C ALA A 12 -13.73 1.99 8.70
N THR A 13 -14.80 2.77 8.62
CA THR A 13 -15.72 3.06 9.72
C THR A 13 -17.14 2.74 9.28
N VAL A 14 -18.10 2.70 10.22
CA VAL A 14 -19.53 2.52 9.89
C VAL A 14 -20.01 3.58 8.90
N LYS A 15 -19.48 4.81 8.98
CA LYS A 15 -19.86 5.93 8.12
C LYS A 15 -19.32 5.83 6.70
N THR A 16 -18.20 5.13 6.50
CA THR A 16 -17.47 5.11 5.22
C THR A 16 -17.70 3.84 4.40
N ILE A 17 -18.51 2.90 4.90
CA ILE A 17 -18.91 1.68 4.15
C ILE A 17 -19.51 2.08 2.79
N GLY A 18 -19.11 1.37 1.73
CA GLY A 18 -19.57 1.62 0.36
C GLY A 18 -18.78 2.68 -0.41
N GLN A 19 -18.05 3.57 0.28
CA GLN A 19 -17.28 4.64 -0.36
C GLN A 19 -15.97 4.15 -0.99
N VAL A 20 -15.37 4.91 -1.91
CA VAL A 20 -14.10 4.55 -2.56
C VAL A 20 -12.95 4.66 -1.57
N LYS A 21 -12.12 3.61 -1.42
CA LYS A 21 -11.07 3.55 -0.39
C LYS A 21 -10.06 4.69 -0.49
N VAL A 22 -9.60 4.99 -1.70
CA VAL A 22 -8.56 6.00 -1.93
C VAL A 22 -9.07 7.41 -1.69
N GLU A 23 -10.36 7.68 -1.96
CA GLU A 23 -10.97 8.98 -1.69
C GLU A 23 -11.16 9.21 -0.19
N VAL A 24 -11.67 8.23 0.55
CA VAL A 24 -11.80 8.33 2.02
C VAL A 24 -10.44 8.56 2.70
N LEU A 25 -9.40 7.88 2.22
CA LEU A 25 -8.03 8.12 2.70
C LEU A 25 -7.54 9.53 2.39
N LYS A 26 -7.78 10.01 1.17
CA LYS A 26 -7.41 11.37 0.75
C LYS A 26 -8.08 12.42 1.61
N GLU A 27 -9.39 12.33 1.78
CA GLU A 27 -10.16 13.25 2.64
C GLU A 27 -9.57 13.29 4.06
N ARG A 28 -9.32 12.10 4.65
CA ARG A 28 -8.72 12.00 5.98
C ARG A 28 -7.31 12.60 6.05
N LEU A 29 -6.47 12.40 5.04
CA LEU A 29 -5.12 12.97 5.01
C LEU A 29 -5.16 14.51 4.92
N LEU A 30 -6.11 15.05 4.16
CA LEU A 30 -6.31 16.51 4.05
C LEU A 30 -6.93 17.10 5.32
N GLU A 31 -7.74 16.35 6.08
CA GLU A 31 -8.18 16.74 7.42
C GLU A 31 -6.99 16.88 8.40
N ILE A 32 -5.97 16.02 8.25
CA ILE A 32 -4.75 16.06 9.08
C ILE A 32 -3.84 17.22 8.64
N ASN A 33 -3.61 17.36 7.33
CA ASN A 33 -2.81 18.44 6.76
C ASN A 33 -3.47 18.98 5.47
N PRO A 34 -4.19 20.12 5.56
CA PRO A 34 -4.87 20.71 4.41
C PRO A 34 -3.94 21.19 3.29
N ASN A 35 -2.66 21.40 3.60
CA ASN A 35 -1.67 21.88 2.63
C ASN A 35 -0.96 20.73 1.90
N ALA A 36 -1.22 19.46 2.26
CA ALA A 36 -0.63 18.32 1.58
C ALA A 36 -1.23 18.16 0.17
N GLU A 37 -0.38 17.91 -0.82
CA GLU A 37 -0.84 17.48 -2.14
C GLU A 37 -1.07 15.98 -2.14
N VAL A 38 -2.34 15.56 -2.25
CA VAL A 38 -2.72 14.14 -2.21
C VAL A 38 -3.41 13.74 -3.51
N VAL A 39 -2.71 12.92 -4.29
CA VAL A 39 -3.23 12.31 -5.52
C VAL A 39 -3.76 10.91 -5.19
N SER A 40 -5.07 10.74 -5.23
CA SER A 40 -5.72 9.43 -5.12
C SER A 40 -5.86 8.81 -6.51
N MET A 41 -5.53 7.52 -6.62
CA MET A 41 -5.71 6.75 -7.86
C MET A 41 -6.64 5.57 -7.59
N GLN A 42 -7.86 5.61 -8.13
CA GLN A 42 -8.78 4.48 -8.09
C GLN A 42 -8.47 3.49 -9.23
N VAL A 43 -7.23 2.98 -9.24
CA VAL A 43 -6.72 2.07 -10.28
C VAL A 43 -6.06 0.89 -9.59
N VAL A 44 -6.33 -0.32 -10.08
CA VAL A 44 -5.63 -1.52 -9.63
C VAL A 44 -4.27 -1.56 -10.31
N TYR A 45 -3.20 -1.66 -9.52
CA TYR A 45 -1.86 -1.89 -10.06
C TYR A 45 -1.75 -3.29 -10.67
N SER A 46 -1.35 -3.35 -11.93
CA SER A 46 -1.07 -4.58 -12.70
C SER A 46 0.01 -4.28 -13.75
N PRO A 47 0.57 -5.29 -14.46
CA PRO A 47 1.51 -5.05 -15.54
C PRO A 47 0.98 -4.08 -16.61
N GLU A 48 -0.32 -4.13 -16.90
CA GLU A 48 -0.97 -3.30 -17.92
C GLU A 48 -1.15 -1.86 -17.46
N THR A 49 -1.38 -1.63 -16.16
CA THR A 49 -1.62 -0.29 -15.61
C THR A 49 -0.38 0.36 -15.01
N ALA A 50 0.73 -0.38 -14.83
CA ALA A 50 1.93 0.07 -14.15
C ALA A 50 2.49 1.39 -14.70
N GLY A 51 2.44 1.60 -16.03
CA GLY A 51 2.89 2.83 -16.67
C GLY A 51 2.14 4.09 -16.22
N SER A 52 0.89 3.96 -15.76
CA SER A 52 0.11 5.11 -15.28
C SER A 52 0.59 5.65 -13.93
N PHE A 53 1.32 4.84 -13.16
CA PHE A 53 1.80 5.22 -11.83
C PHE A 53 3.10 6.04 -11.87
N LYS A 54 3.85 6.03 -12.98
CA LYS A 54 5.11 6.79 -13.16
C LYS A 54 6.09 6.60 -12.00
N LEU A 55 6.43 5.34 -11.72
CA LEU A 55 7.22 4.98 -10.54
C LEU A 55 8.58 5.70 -10.47
N GLU A 56 9.13 6.08 -11.61
CA GLU A 56 10.38 6.83 -11.75
C GLU A 56 10.34 8.24 -11.12
N SER A 57 9.14 8.76 -10.85
CA SER A 57 8.93 10.11 -10.31
C SER A 57 8.87 10.18 -8.78
N TYR A 58 8.87 9.04 -8.08
CA TYR A 58 8.76 9.00 -6.63
C TYR A 58 10.11 8.84 -5.93
N ASP A 59 10.33 9.59 -4.85
CA ASP A 59 11.45 9.39 -3.94
C ASP A 59 11.31 8.11 -3.12
N PHE A 60 10.08 7.71 -2.81
CA PHE A 60 9.74 6.52 -2.03
C PHE A 60 8.57 5.77 -2.65
N ILE A 61 8.69 4.45 -2.72
CA ILE A 61 7.64 3.55 -3.22
C ILE A 61 7.34 2.54 -2.11
N ILE A 62 6.12 2.58 -1.57
CA ILE A 62 5.69 1.71 -0.48
C ILE A 62 4.64 0.72 -1.01
N ASP A 63 4.99 -0.56 -1.05
CA ASP A 63 4.15 -1.64 -1.50
C ASP A 63 3.33 -2.27 -0.35
N ALA A 64 2.01 -2.13 -0.45
CA ALA A 64 1.01 -2.76 0.40
C ALA A 64 0.00 -3.59 -0.41
N ILE A 65 0.44 -4.18 -1.54
CA ILE A 65 -0.38 -5.02 -2.41
C ILE A 65 -0.46 -6.45 -1.87
N ASP A 66 -1.67 -7.01 -1.81
CA ASP A 66 -1.89 -8.40 -1.37
C ASP A 66 -1.80 -9.42 -2.52
N SER A 67 -2.00 -9.00 -3.77
CA SER A 67 -1.90 -9.89 -4.95
C SER A 67 -0.44 -10.22 -5.25
N LEU A 68 -0.08 -11.51 -5.20
CA LEU A 68 1.30 -11.98 -5.41
C LEU A 68 1.83 -11.60 -6.80
N SER A 69 1.05 -11.78 -7.87
CA SER A 69 1.50 -11.48 -9.23
C SER A 69 1.80 -9.99 -9.41
N ASN A 70 0.92 -9.13 -8.89
CA ASN A 70 1.07 -7.67 -9.00
C ASN A 70 2.22 -7.17 -8.10
N LYS A 71 2.38 -7.74 -6.91
CA LYS A 71 3.49 -7.45 -6.00
C LYS A 71 4.84 -7.84 -6.61
N VAL A 72 4.97 -9.05 -7.17
CA VAL A 72 6.20 -9.47 -7.84
C VAL A 72 6.56 -8.55 -9.01
N HIS A 73 5.55 -8.15 -9.80
CA HIS A 73 5.75 -7.18 -10.87
C HIS A 73 6.23 -5.82 -10.32
N LEU A 74 5.58 -5.30 -9.28
CA LEU A 74 5.95 -4.03 -8.65
C LEU A 74 7.37 -4.06 -8.08
N ILE A 75 7.74 -5.11 -7.35
CA ILE A 75 9.09 -5.27 -6.78
C ILE A 75 10.13 -5.22 -7.89
N ARG A 76 9.92 -5.97 -8.98
CA ARG A 76 10.87 -6.02 -10.11
C ARG A 76 11.02 -4.65 -10.76
N LEU A 77 9.92 -3.95 -11.02
CA LEU A 77 9.95 -2.65 -11.69
C LEU A 77 10.50 -1.56 -10.77
N ALA A 78 10.00 -1.46 -9.54
CA ALA A 78 10.42 -0.46 -8.56
C ALA A 78 11.90 -0.59 -8.16
N SER A 79 12.46 -1.80 -8.13
CA SER A 79 13.89 -2.01 -7.83
C SER A 79 14.83 -1.47 -8.93
N GLN A 80 14.29 -1.08 -10.08
CA GLN A 80 15.03 -0.45 -11.17
C GLN A 80 14.85 1.08 -11.19
N MET A 81 13.99 1.62 -10.33
CA MET A 81 13.68 3.04 -10.24
C MET A 81 14.66 3.74 -9.28
N PRO A 82 14.85 5.07 -9.39
CA PRO A 82 15.73 5.81 -8.50
C PRO A 82 15.20 5.91 -7.05
N GLY A 83 13.90 5.76 -6.84
CA GLY A 83 13.26 5.86 -5.53
C GLY A 83 13.58 4.70 -4.59
N VAL A 84 13.50 4.95 -3.29
CA VAL A 84 13.66 3.91 -2.25
C VAL A 84 12.39 3.07 -2.17
N PHE A 85 12.55 1.76 -2.39
CA PHE A 85 11.44 0.82 -2.38
C PHE A 85 11.32 0.08 -1.04
N PHE A 86 10.11 0.06 -0.47
CA PHE A 86 9.74 -0.77 0.67
C PHE A 86 8.57 -1.67 0.31
N SER A 87 8.63 -2.94 0.69
CA SER A 87 7.50 -3.87 0.52
C SER A 87 7.06 -4.42 1.87
N SER A 88 5.76 -4.40 2.11
CA SER A 88 5.15 -5.05 3.27
C SER A 88 4.96 -6.55 3.03
N MET A 89 5.22 -7.34 4.05
CA MET A 89 4.97 -8.78 4.06
C MET A 89 3.60 -9.12 4.68
N GLY A 90 3.23 -10.39 4.65
CA GLY A 90 1.96 -10.85 5.21
C GLY A 90 1.82 -10.55 6.70
N ALA A 91 0.85 -9.70 7.05
CA ALA A 91 0.51 -9.35 8.44
C ALA A 91 -0.64 -10.20 9.03
N ALA A 92 -1.29 -11.03 8.21
CA ALA A 92 -2.41 -11.85 8.64
C ALA A 92 -1.98 -12.87 9.72
N LEU A 93 -2.85 -13.06 10.72
CA LEU A 93 -2.67 -14.02 11.82
C LEU A 93 -1.42 -13.77 12.69
N LYS A 94 -0.80 -12.59 12.59
CA LYS A 94 0.27 -12.14 13.49
C LYS A 94 -0.34 -11.32 14.63
N ILE A 95 0.03 -11.65 15.86
CA ILE A 95 -0.58 -11.06 17.07
C ILE A 95 0.39 -10.17 17.88
N ASP A 96 1.69 -10.38 17.72
CA ASP A 96 2.72 -9.65 18.47
C ASP A 96 3.42 -8.63 17.55
N PRO A 97 3.10 -7.33 17.65
CA PRO A 97 3.74 -6.30 16.84
C PRO A 97 5.21 -6.08 17.23
N SER A 98 5.66 -6.52 18.41
CA SER A 98 7.06 -6.40 18.83
C SER A 98 8.02 -7.28 18.01
N CYS A 99 7.47 -8.21 17.22
CA CYS A 99 8.22 -9.07 16.30
C CYS A 99 8.39 -8.46 14.89
N ILE A 100 7.83 -7.29 14.59
CA ILE A 100 7.97 -6.65 13.28
C ILE A 100 9.42 -6.20 13.08
N ARG A 101 10.00 -6.50 11.91
CA ARG A 101 11.38 -6.16 11.54
C ARG A 101 11.41 -5.63 10.11
N VAL A 102 12.46 -4.85 9.81
CA VAL A 102 12.83 -4.44 8.45
C VAL A 102 14.15 -5.11 8.14
N ASP A 103 14.24 -5.76 6.99
CA ASP A 103 15.45 -6.40 6.50
C ASP A 103 15.39 -6.50 4.96
N GLU A 104 16.49 -6.95 4.36
CA GLU A 104 16.55 -7.24 2.93
C GLU A 104 15.56 -8.35 2.55
N PHE A 105 14.97 -8.24 1.35
CA PHE A 105 13.90 -9.13 0.91
C PHE A 105 14.27 -10.61 0.97
N TRP A 106 15.50 -10.99 0.61
CA TRP A 106 15.97 -12.38 0.65
C TRP A 106 16.21 -12.94 2.06
N LYS A 107 16.20 -12.09 3.10
CA LYS A 107 16.32 -12.49 4.51
C LYS A 107 14.97 -12.65 5.20
N VAL A 108 13.86 -12.34 4.51
CA VAL A 108 12.51 -12.43 5.07
C VAL A 108 12.21 -13.85 5.54
N LYS A 109 11.67 -13.95 6.76
CA LYS A 109 11.24 -15.20 7.40
C LYS A 109 9.81 -15.07 7.89
N GLY A 110 9.06 -16.16 7.84
CA GLY A 110 7.70 -16.21 8.39
C GLY A 110 6.64 -15.50 7.53
N CYS A 111 6.95 -15.22 6.27
CA CYS A 111 5.99 -14.88 5.21
C CYS A 111 6.08 -15.98 4.14
N PRO A 112 5.02 -16.79 3.96
CA PRO A 112 4.98 -17.81 2.91
C PRO A 112 4.79 -17.20 1.51
#